data_AF-A0A7R9QJ17-F1
#
_entry.id   AF-A0A7R9QJ17-F1
#
_cell.length_a   1.000
_cell.length_b   1.000
_cell.length_c   1.000
_cell.angle_alpha   90.00
_cell.angle_beta   90.00
_cell.angle_gamma   90.00
#
_symmetry.space_group_name_H-M   'P 1'
#
loop_
_entity.id
_entity.type
_entity.pdbx_description
1 polymer ?
#
loop_
_entity_poly.entity_id
_entity_poly.type
_entity_poly.pdbx_seq_one_letter_code
_entity_poly.pdbx_strand_id
1 'polypeptide(L)'
;MSSAMDSYPEDKCSTNGKTGDNDRHDENQYLDLIRHIMTRGHEKSDRTKTGTVSVFGTQSRYCLRNGVIPLLTTKRVFWRGVLEELLWFIRGSTDGKELSKVGVNIWDANGSRSFLDSLGFT
;
A
#
# COMPACT_ATOMS: atom_id res chain seq x y z
N MET A 1 36.63 -6.96 -25.79
CA MET A 1 35.24 -6.56 -25.48
C MET A 1 35.09 -6.60 -23.96
N SER A 2 35.44 -5.49 -23.29
CA SER A 2 35.27 -5.31 -21.86
C SER A 2 34.57 -3.97 -21.71
N SER A 3 33.26 -3.98 -21.51
CA SER A 3 32.48 -2.76 -21.36
C SER A 3 31.36 -3.01 -20.37
N ALA A 4 31.45 -2.28 -19.26
CA ALA A 4 30.35 -1.83 -18.42
C ALA A 4 29.48 -2.93 -17.78
N MET A 5 30.02 -3.55 -16.73
CA MET A 5 29.21 -3.90 -15.57
C MET A 5 28.92 -2.59 -14.85
N ASP A 6 27.92 -1.85 -15.33
CA ASP A 6 27.49 -0.60 -14.70
C ASP A 6 27.07 -0.94 -13.26
N SER A 7 27.88 -0.48 -12.33
CA SER A 7 27.65 -0.58 -10.89
C SER A 7 26.33 0.10 -10.58
N TYR A 8 25.31 -0.69 -10.24
CA TYR A 8 24.12 -0.17 -9.58
C TYR A 8 24.59 0.68 -8.39
N PRO A 9 24.12 1.94 -8.25
CA PRO A 9 24.42 2.72 -7.06
C PRO A 9 23.92 1.91 -5.86
N GLU A 10 24.78 1.74 -4.85
CA GLU A 10 24.43 1.16 -3.57
C GLU A 10 23.28 1.98 -2.97
N ASP A 11 22.04 1.55 -3.22
CA ASP A 11 20.85 2.09 -2.57
C ASP A 11 21.04 1.86 -1.08
N LYS A 12 21.35 2.94 -0.36
CA LYS A 12 21.47 2.96 1.09
C LYS A 12 20.12 2.67 1.72
N CYS A 13 19.77 1.40 1.76
CA CYS A 13 18.82 0.89 2.71
C CYS A 13 19.37 1.20 4.11
N SER A 14 18.73 2.10 4.87
CA SER A 14 19.16 2.41 6.23
C SER A 14 19.10 1.11 7.05
N THR A 15 20.28 0.58 7.35
CA THR A 15 20.43 -0.62 8.16
C THR A 15 20.26 -0.21 9.61
N ASN A 16 19.26 -0.79 10.29
CA ASN A 16 19.11 -0.61 11.72
C ASN A 16 20.39 -1.04 12.45
N GLY A 17 21.15 -0.05 12.91
CA GLY A 17 22.33 -0.22 13.76
C GLY A 17 23.66 0.14 13.10
N LYS A 18 23.93 1.44 12.88
CA LYS A 18 25.04 2.19 13.52
C LYS A 18 25.27 3.58 12.89
N THR A 19 25.19 4.59 13.77
CA THR A 19 25.95 5.86 13.86
C THR A 19 25.99 6.84 12.68
N GLY A 20 25.51 8.06 12.93
CA GLY A 20 26.22 9.28 12.52
C GLY A 20 25.71 10.05 11.30
N ASP A 21 24.40 10.07 11.05
CA ASP A 21 23.76 11.09 10.19
C ASP A 21 22.27 11.17 10.57
N ASN A 22 21.59 12.24 10.17
CA ASN A 22 20.20 12.56 10.49
C ASN A 22 19.22 11.59 9.78
N ASP A 23 19.26 10.31 10.14
CA ASP A 23 18.63 9.21 9.40
C ASP A 23 17.10 9.26 9.57
N ARG A 24 16.44 9.80 8.55
CA ARG A 24 14.99 10.03 8.54
C ARG A 24 14.28 8.70 8.25
N HIS A 25 13.44 8.25 9.18
CA HIS A 25 12.69 6.99 9.06
C HIS A 25 11.88 6.89 7.75
N ASP A 26 11.90 5.73 7.08
CA ASP A 26 11.25 5.49 5.76
C ASP A 26 9.76 5.87 5.72
N GLU A 27 9.04 5.66 6.82
CA GLU A 27 7.62 6.03 6.95
C GLU A 27 7.35 7.52 6.71
N ASN A 28 8.35 8.40 6.87
CA ASN A 28 8.19 9.82 6.55
C ASN A 28 7.82 10.05 5.09
N GLN A 29 8.15 9.15 4.15
CA GLN A 29 7.70 9.26 2.76
C GLN A 29 6.16 9.22 2.65
N TYR A 30 5.51 8.35 3.42
CA TYR A 30 4.04 8.27 3.48
C TYR A 30 3.44 9.53 4.12
N LEU A 31 4.00 9.99 5.25
CA LEU A 31 3.51 11.17 5.96
C LEU A 31 3.69 12.46 5.17
N ASP A 32 4.82 12.60 4.48
CA ASP A 32 5.09 13.74 3.61
C ASP A 32 4.19 13.74 2.38
N LEU A 33 3.90 12.57 1.81
CA LEU A 33 2.95 12.45 0.71
C LEU A 33 1.55 12.90 1.14
N ILE A 34 1.07 12.48 2.31
CA ILE A 34 -0.21 12.96 2.85
C ILE A 34 -0.18 14.48 3.01
N ARG A 35 0.87 15.03 3.64
CA ARG A 35 1.00 16.48 3.83
C ARG A 35 1.02 17.23 2.49
N HIS A 36 1.69 16.67 1.48
CA HIS A 36 1.73 17.23 0.14
C HIS A 36 0.34 17.26 -0.52
N ILE A 37 -0.42 16.15 -0.44
CA ILE A 37 -1.79 16.08 -0.94
C ILE A 37 -2.67 17.13 -0.26
N MET A 38 -2.59 17.26 1.07
CA MET A 38 -3.40 18.21 1.83
C MET A 38 -3.08 19.68 1.52
N THR A 39 -1.82 20.00 1.19
CA THR A 39 -1.37 21.40 1.01
C THR A 39 -1.34 21.84 -0.45
N ARG A 40 -1.16 20.90 -1.39
CA ARG A 40 -0.94 21.20 -2.82
C ARG A 40 -1.89 20.43 -3.74
N GLY A 41 -2.72 19.54 -3.22
CA GLY A 41 -3.66 18.75 -4.01
C GLY A 41 -4.82 19.57 -4.57
N HIS A 42 -5.46 19.00 -5.59
CA HIS A 42 -6.64 19.56 -6.22
C HIS A 42 -7.89 18.77 -5.82
N GLU A 43 -8.95 19.49 -5.45
CA GLU A 43 -10.28 18.92 -5.20
C GLU A 43 -10.91 18.38 -6.49
N LYS A 44 -11.51 17.20 -6.40
CA LYS A 44 -12.21 16.53 -7.49
C LYS A 44 -13.44 15.81 -6.95
N SER A 45 -14.49 15.74 -7.77
CA SER A 45 -15.61 14.83 -7.54
C SER A 45 -15.21 13.39 -7.88
N ASP A 46 -15.77 12.42 -7.16
CA ASP A 46 -15.49 10.99 -7.32
C ASP A 46 -16.77 10.17 -7.52
N ARG A 47 -16.61 8.88 -7.88
CA ARG A 47 -17.72 7.95 -8.10
C ARG A 47 -18.56 7.72 -6.83
N THR A 48 -17.92 7.81 -5.65
CA THR A 48 -18.56 7.60 -4.35
C THR A 48 -19.32 8.84 -3.87
N LYS A 49 -19.21 9.98 -4.57
CA LYS A 49 -19.83 11.27 -4.25
C LYS A 49 -19.35 11.87 -2.91
N THR A 50 -18.19 11.42 -2.42
CA THR A 50 -17.57 11.95 -1.20
C THR A 50 -16.71 13.17 -1.51
N GLY A 51 -16.10 13.19 -2.70
CA GLY A 51 -15.09 14.16 -3.06
C GLY A 51 -13.70 13.70 -2.58
N THR A 52 -12.67 14.08 -3.34
CA THR A 52 -11.28 13.67 -3.12
C THR A 52 -10.33 14.84 -3.34
N VAL A 53 -9.27 14.95 -2.54
CA VAL A 53 -8.11 15.81 -2.81
C VAL A 53 -7.00 14.95 -3.41
N SER A 54 -6.49 15.32 -4.58
CA SER A 54 -5.55 14.47 -5.32
C SER A 54 -4.36 15.24 -5.91
N VAL A 55 -3.22 14.56 -6.00
CA VAL A 55 -2.05 14.94 -6.79
C VAL A 55 -1.76 13.80 -7.78
N PHE A 56 -1.05 14.08 -8.88
CA PHE A 56 -0.72 13.08 -9.90
C PHE A 56 0.78 12.77 -9.91
N GLY A 57 1.13 11.49 -10.07
CA GLY A 57 2.51 11.05 -10.29
C GLY A 57 3.43 11.19 -9.09
N THR A 58 3.22 10.41 -8.04
CA THR A 58 4.09 10.37 -6.86
C THR A 58 4.81 9.02 -6.75
N GLN A 59 5.97 9.01 -6.10
CA GLN A 59 6.77 7.80 -5.90
C GLN A 59 7.19 7.68 -4.43
N SER A 60 7.18 6.46 -3.92
CA SER A 60 7.80 6.10 -2.64
C SER A 60 8.66 4.85 -2.84
N ARG A 61 9.73 4.71 -2.05
CA ARG A 61 10.64 3.57 -2.09
C ARG A 61 10.88 3.10 -0.66
N TYR A 62 10.60 1.83 -0.40
CA TYR A 62 10.77 1.25 0.93
C TYR A 62 11.80 0.13 0.87
N CYS A 63 12.72 0.09 1.83
CA CYS A 63 13.68 -1.00 1.87
C CYS A 63 13.06 -2.28 2.43
N LEU A 64 13.33 -3.41 1.77
CA LEU A 64 12.93 -4.76 2.21
C LEU A 64 14.11 -5.64 2.68
N ARG A 65 15.34 -5.11 2.66
CA ARG A 65 16.53 -5.86 3.09
C ARG A 65 16.44 -6.15 4.60
N ASN A 66 17.24 -7.11 5.05
CA ASN A 66 17.34 -7.50 6.47
C ASN A 66 16.01 -7.95 7.09
N GLY A 67 15.08 -8.47 6.29
CA GLY A 67 13.79 -8.97 6.77
C GLY A 67 12.83 -7.88 7.25
N VAL A 68 13.03 -6.63 6.82
CA VAL A 68 12.15 -5.51 7.17
C VAL A 68 10.92 -5.51 6.28
N ILE A 69 9.75 -5.37 6.88
CA ILE A 69 8.49 -5.10 6.19
C ILE A 69 8.07 -3.66 6.55
N PRO A 70 7.82 -2.78 5.57
CA PRO A 70 7.47 -1.38 5.79
C PRO A 70 6.00 -1.24 6.23
N LEU A 71 5.67 -1.83 7.37
CA LEU A 71 4.35 -1.67 7.99
C LEU A 71 4.29 -0.32 8.69
N LEU A 72 3.30 0.50 8.34
CA LEU A 72 3.11 1.81 8.97
C LEU A 72 2.92 1.66 10.49
N THR A 73 3.60 2.51 11.25
CA THR A 73 3.59 2.50 12.72
C THR A 73 2.71 3.59 13.30
N THR A 74 2.51 4.69 12.56
CA THR A 74 1.65 5.83 12.97
C THR A 74 0.18 5.46 13.09
N LYS A 75 -0.24 4.34 12.50
CA LYS A 75 -1.57 3.73 12.70
C LYS A 75 -1.45 2.22 12.59
N ARG A 76 -2.16 1.50 13.46
CA ARG A 76 -2.20 0.03 13.41
C ARG A 76 -2.80 -0.44 12.07
N VAL A 77 -2.01 -1.21 11.32
CA VAL A 77 -2.44 -1.88 10.10
C VAL A 77 -3.02 -3.27 10.43
N PHE A 78 -4.09 -3.67 9.74
CA PHE A 78 -4.70 -4.97 9.90
C PHE A 78 -3.89 -6.07 9.18
N TRP A 79 -2.73 -6.43 9.75
CA TRP A 79 -1.77 -7.37 9.13
C TRP A 79 -2.36 -8.74 8.77
N ARG A 80 -3.20 -9.29 9.65
CA ARG A 80 -3.87 -10.57 9.38
C ARG A 80 -4.72 -10.52 8.10
N GLY A 81 -5.42 -9.41 7.87
CA GLY A 81 -6.20 -9.22 6.64
C GLY A 81 -5.32 -9.21 5.39
N VAL A 82 -4.22 -8.44 5.42
CA VAL A 82 -3.27 -8.36 4.30
C VAL A 82 -2.68 -9.73 3.95
N LEU A 83 -2.28 -10.49 4.96
CA LEU A 83 -1.69 -11.82 4.76
C LEU A 83 -2.71 -12.82 4.19
N GLU A 84 -3.91 -12.92 4.79
CA GLU A 84 -4.95 -13.84 4.31
C GLU A 84 -5.43 -13.50 2.90
N GLU A 85 -5.56 -12.20 2.59
CA GLU A 85 -5.90 -11.72 1.23
C GLU A 85 -4.80 -12.11 0.22
N LEU A 86 -3.53 -11.92 0.57
CA LEU A 86 -2.42 -12.33 -0.31
C LEU A 86 -2.42 -13.84 -0.56
N LEU A 87 -2.65 -14.65 0.47
CA LEU A 87 -2.76 -16.11 0.32
C LEU A 87 -3.97 -16.51 -0.53
N TRP A 88 -5.09 -15.79 -0.40
CA TRP A 88 -6.27 -15.98 -1.24
C TRP A 88 -5.99 -15.65 -2.72
N PHE A 89 -5.26 -14.58 -3.01
CA PHE A 89 -4.78 -14.28 -4.37
C PHE A 89 -3.89 -15.37 -4.94
N ILE A 90 -2.92 -15.87 -4.15
CA ILE A 90 -2.00 -16.94 -4.59
C ILE A 90 -2.75 -18.25 -4.88
N ARG A 91 -3.82 -18.54 -4.15
CA ARG A 91 -4.71 -19.69 -4.41
C ARG A 91 -5.55 -19.52 -5.69
N GLY A 92 -5.63 -18.30 -6.24
CA GLY A 92 -6.49 -17.98 -7.38
C GLY A 92 -7.99 -18.07 -7.06
N SER A 93 -8.37 -17.99 -5.78
CA SER A 93 -9.77 -18.03 -5.37
C SER A 93 -10.45 -16.70 -5.67
N THR A 94 -11.72 -16.76 -6.06
CA THR A 94 -12.59 -15.59 -6.27
C THR A 94 -13.78 -15.59 -5.32
N ASP A 95 -13.89 -16.57 -4.42
CA ASP A 95 -14.96 -16.61 -3.42
C ASP A 95 -14.57 -15.78 -2.19
N GLY A 96 -15.15 -14.58 -2.08
CA GLY A 96 -14.94 -13.69 -0.94
C GLY A 96 -15.40 -14.28 0.40
N LYS A 97 -16.30 -15.28 0.40
CA LYS A 97 -16.77 -15.93 1.63
C LYS A 97 -15.66 -16.71 2.33
N GLU A 98 -14.61 -17.12 1.63
CA GLU A 98 -13.44 -17.75 2.24
C GLU A 98 -12.73 -16.80 3.20
N LEU A 99 -12.62 -15.51 2.84
CA LEU A 99 -12.05 -14.47 3.69
C LEU A 99 -12.97 -14.17 4.88
N SER A 100 -14.28 -14.03 4.65
CA SER A 100 -15.22 -13.74 5.75
C SER A 100 -15.26 -14.87 6.79
N LYS A 101 -15.11 -16.14 6.37
CA LYS A 101 -15.01 -17.32 7.27
C LYS A 101 -13.82 -17.25 8.22
N VAL A 102 -12.71 -16.66 7.79
CA VAL A 102 -11.54 -16.43 8.65
C VAL A 102 -11.61 -15.07 9.37
N GLY A 103 -12.73 -14.34 9.29
CA GLY A 103 -12.93 -13.05 9.94
C GLY A 103 -12.24 -11.89 9.23
N VAL A 104 -11.99 -12.01 7.92
CA VAL A 104 -11.47 -10.96 7.05
C VAL A 104 -12.60 -10.49 6.12
N ASN A 105 -13.20 -9.35 6.45
CA ASN A 105 -14.43 -8.86 5.82
C ASN A 105 -14.20 -7.72 4.81
N ILE A 106 -12.97 -7.55 4.32
CA ILE A 106 -12.58 -6.40 3.50
C ILE A 106 -13.26 -6.39 2.10
N TRP A 107 -13.74 -7.54 1.63
CA TRP A 107 -14.43 -7.69 0.34
C TRP A 107 -15.97 -7.78 0.46
N ASP A 108 -16.53 -7.89 1.67
CA ASP A 108 -17.97 -8.16 1.90
C ASP A 108 -18.87 -7.12 1.23
N ALA A 109 -18.52 -5.83 1.32
CA ALA A 109 -19.29 -4.74 0.73
C ALA A 109 -19.37 -4.87 -0.81
N ASN A 110 -18.26 -5.24 -1.45
CA ASN A 110 -18.15 -5.39 -2.90
C ASN A 110 -18.79 -6.70 -3.40
N GLY A 111 -18.97 -7.70 -2.53
CA GLY A 111 -19.65 -8.96 -2.84
C GLY A 111 -21.15 -8.95 -2.54
N SER A 112 -21.68 -7.86 -1.98
CA SER A 112 -23.10 -7.77 -1.61
C SER A 112 -24.01 -7.80 -2.84
N ARG A 113 -25.21 -8.37 -2.68
CA ARG A 113 -26.15 -8.52 -3.81
C ARG A 113 -26.53 -7.17 -4.42
N SER A 114 -26.85 -6.19 -3.58
CA SER A 114 -27.17 -4.82 -4.00
C SER A 114 -26.03 -4.17 -4.81
N PHE A 115 -24.78 -4.43 -4.43
CA PHE A 115 -23.63 -3.92 -5.18
C PHE A 115 -23.48 -4.61 -6.54
N LEU A 116 -23.60 -5.94 -6.60
CA LEU A 116 -23.55 -6.69 -7.86
C LEU A 116 -24.67 -6.29 -8.83
N ASP A 117 -25.89 -6.10 -8.32
CA ASP A 117 -27.02 -5.60 -9.10
C ASP A 117 -26.74 -4.20 -9.67
N SER A 118 -26.12 -3.32 -8.87
CA SER A 118 -25.76 -1.97 -9.32
C SER A 118 -24.71 -1.97 -10.45
N LEU A 119 -23.97 -3.06 -10.60
CA LEU A 119 -23.00 -3.27 -11.68
C LEU A 119 -23.61 -4.01 -12.89
N GLY A 120 -24.87 -4.43 -12.82
CA GLY A 120 -25.54 -5.19 -13.89
C GLY A 120 -25.28 -6.69 -13.87
N PHE A 121 -24.73 -7.24 -12.77
CA PHE A 121 -24.57 -8.69 -12.57
C PHE A 121 -25.85 -9.29 -11.96
N THR A 122 -26.98 -9.06 -12.63
CA THR A 122 -28.30 -9.53 -12.19
C THR A 122 -28.52 -11.00 -12.51
#